data_AF-A0A368EVH7-F1
#
_entry.id   AF-A0A368EVH7-F1
#
_cell.length_a   1.000
_cell.length_b   1.000
_cell.length_c   1.000
_cell.angle_alpha   90.00
_cell.angle_beta   90.00
_cell.angle_gamma   90.00
#
_symmetry.space_group_name_H-M   'P 1'
#
loop_
_entity.id
_entity.type
_entity.pdbx_description
1 polymer ?
#
loop_
_entity_poly.entity_id
_entity_poly.type
_entity_poly.pdbx_seq_one_letter_code
_entity_poly.pdbx_strand_id
1 'polypeptide(L)' 'LEERGYESGYEQITTTSLATIDAAWLVSSVRLAAPITSIDGSSIPTDAAFTADLNAYLLSARD' A
#
# COMPACT_ATOMS: atom_id res chain seq x y z
N LEU A 1 6.04 9.37 -2.15
CA LEU A 1 6.74 8.25 -1.48
C LEU A 1 8.24 8.43 -1.58
N GLU A 2 8.75 8.67 -2.79
CA GLU A 2 10.16 9.03 -3.02
C GLU A 2 10.60 10.27 -2.24
N GLU A 3 9.76 11.31 -2.17
CA GLU A 3 9.99 12.50 -1.35
C GLU A 3 10.11 12.20 0.17
N ARG A 4 9.57 11.07 0.61
CA ARG A 4 9.65 10.58 2.00
C ARG A 4 10.79 9.57 2.19
N GLY A 5 11.63 9.36 1.17
CA GLY A 5 12.80 8.47 1.20
C GLY A 5 12.51 7.00 0.87
N TYR A 6 11.30 6.66 0.41
CA TYR A 6 10.98 5.31 -0.05
C TYR A 6 11.41 5.11 -1.49
N GLU A 7 12.09 4.01 -1.78
CA GLU A 7 12.32 3.56 -3.15
C GLU A 7 10.98 3.17 -3.78
N SER A 8 10.77 3.57 -5.03
CA SER A 8 9.57 3.24 -5.78
C SER A 8 9.94 2.80 -7.20
N GLY A 9 9.24 1.80 -7.72
CA GLY A 9 9.55 1.22 -9.01
C GLY A 9 8.51 0.23 -9.47
N TYR A 10 8.56 -0.11 -10.76
CA TYR A 10 7.78 -1.18 -11.34
C TYR A 10 8.62 -2.45 -11.38
N GLU A 11 8.13 -3.52 -10.76
CA GLU A 11 8.81 -4.80 -10.69
C GLU A 11 7.82 -5.95 -10.98
N GLN A 12 8.36 -7.08 -11.46
CA GLN A 12 7.60 -8.33 -11.51
C GLN A 12 7.52 -8.95 -10.12
N ILE A 13 6.37 -8.85 -9.47
CA ILE A 13 6.13 -9.46 -8.17
C ILE A 13 5.64 -10.89 -8.36
N THR A 14 6.38 -11.87 -7.81
CA THR A 14 5.94 -13.27 -7.79
C THR A 14 4.88 -13.50 -6.73
N THR A 15 4.02 -14.51 -6.92
CA THR A 15 3.05 -14.88 -5.89
C THR A 15 3.71 -15.34 -4.60
N THR A 16 4.86 -16.02 -4.69
CA THR A 16 5.61 -16.50 -3.52
C THR A 16 6.17 -15.37 -2.67
N SER A 17 6.59 -14.24 -3.25
CA SER A 17 7.10 -13.10 -2.49
C SER A 17 6.01 -12.37 -1.69
N LEU A 18 4.72 -12.59 -2.00
CA LEU A 18 3.62 -11.99 -1.23
C LEU A 18 3.59 -12.47 0.23
N ALA A 19 4.16 -13.64 0.53
CA ALA A 19 4.24 -14.16 1.89
C ALA A 19 5.19 -13.37 2.79
N THR A 20 6.09 -12.55 2.21
CA THR A 20 7.13 -11.82 2.96
C THR A 20 6.93 -10.31 2.97
N ILE A 21 5.84 -9.81 2.38
CA ILE A 21 5.56 -8.38 2.37
C ILE A 21 5.13 -7.92 3.77
N ASP A 22 5.58 -6.74 4.14
CA ASP A 22 5.26 -6.07 5.39
C ASP A 22 3.93 -5.31 5.32
N ALA A 23 3.50 -4.90 4.13
CA ALA A 23 2.17 -4.35 3.88
C ALA A 23 1.81 -4.40 2.38
N ALA A 24 0.51 -4.27 2.07
CA ALA A 24 0.03 -4.07 0.71
C ALA A 24 -1.25 -3.24 0.66
N TRP A 25 -1.48 -2.54 -0.45
CA TRP A 25 -2.66 -1.71 -0.69
C TRP A 25 -3.24 -1.94 -2.08
N LEU A 26 -4.56 -1.86 -2.19
CA LEU A 26 -5.26 -1.60 -3.45
C LEU A 26 -5.59 -0.12 -3.53
N VAL A 27 -5.20 0.54 -4.62
CA VAL A 27 -5.40 1.99 -4.80
C VAL A 27 -6.35 2.25 -5.96
N SER A 28 -7.38 3.07 -5.74
CA SER A 28 -8.26 3.57 -6.80
C SER A 28 -8.77 4.99 -6.51
N SER A 29 -9.22 5.71 -7.55
CA SER A 29 -9.60 7.13 -7.42
C SER A 29 -10.76 7.42 -6.45
N VAL A 30 -11.62 6.43 -6.19
CA VAL A 30 -12.79 6.59 -5.29
C VAL A 30 -12.48 6.10 -3.88
N ARG A 31 -11.85 4.92 -3.77
CA ARG A 31 -11.61 4.26 -2.48
C ARG A 31 -10.27 4.66 -1.85
N LEU A 32 -9.40 5.31 -2.62
CA LEU A 32 -8.03 5.66 -2.23
C LEU A 32 -7.22 4.39 -1.89
N ALA A 33 -6.26 4.48 -0.98
CA ALA A 33 -5.48 3.34 -0.52
C ALA A 33 -6.27 2.52 0.51
N ALA A 34 -6.71 1.33 0.10
CA ALA A 34 -7.31 0.33 0.97
C ALA A 34 -6.26 -0.73 1.35
N PRO A 35 -5.94 -0.91 2.64
CA PRO A 35 -4.95 -1.89 3.08
C PRO A 35 -5.48 -3.31 2.90
N ILE A 36 -4.61 -4.22 2.47
CA ILE A 36 -4.91 -5.65 2.38
C ILE A 36 -4.54 -6.31 3.71
N THR A 37 -5.52 -6.86 4.42
CA THR A 37 -5.31 -7.51 5.73
C THR A 37 -5.04 -9.01 5.63
N SER A 38 -5.36 -9.63 4.49
CA SER A 38 -5.00 -11.02 4.21
C SER A 38 -4.96 -11.31 2.71
N ILE A 39 -4.10 -12.26 2.32
CA ILE A 39 -4.06 -12.88 0.99
C ILE A 39 -4.13 -14.39 1.19
N ASP A 40 -5.05 -15.05 0.49
CA ASP A 40 -5.25 -16.51 0.54
C ASP A 40 -5.38 -17.06 1.98
N GLY A 41 -6.05 -16.30 2.84
CA GLY A 41 -6.25 -16.65 4.26
C GLY A 41 -5.04 -16.38 5.16
N SER A 42 -3.89 -16.01 4.60
CA SER A 42 -2.71 -15.59 5.36
C SER A 42 -2.81 -14.12 5.75
N SER A 43 -2.74 -13.82 7.04
CA SER A 43 -2.76 -12.43 7.54
C SER A 43 -1.52 -11.66 7.10
N ILE A 44 -1.73 -10.40 6.71
CA ILE A 44 -0.65 -9.47 6.33
C ILE A 44 -0.63 -8.34 7.35
N PRO A 45 0.55 -7.88 7.81
CA PRO A 45 0.62 -6.74 8.70
C PRO A 45 0.04 -5.50 8.04
N THR A 46 -0.54 -4.62 8.84
CA THR A 46 -1.08 -3.34 8.36
C THR A 46 -0.53 -2.21 9.21
N ASP A 47 -0.08 -1.15 8.54
CA ASP A 47 0.31 0.10 9.20
C ASP A 47 -0.83 1.11 9.03
N ALA A 48 -1.63 1.26 10.08
CA ALA A 48 -2.78 2.16 10.08
C ALA A 48 -2.38 3.63 9.97
N ALA A 49 -1.24 4.02 10.58
CA ALA A 49 -0.77 5.40 10.56
C ALA A 49 -0.28 5.77 9.16
N PHE A 50 0.56 4.92 8.56
CA PHE A 50 1.02 5.13 7.18
C PHE A 50 -0.14 5.14 6.17
N THR A 51 -1.13 4.25 6.36
CA THR A 51 -2.33 4.21 5.51
C THR A 51 -3.13 5.51 5.62
N ALA A 52 -3.28 6.07 6.83
CA ALA A 52 -3.94 7.34 7.03
C ALA A 52 -3.18 8.50 6.35
N ASP A 53 -1.87 8.56 6.50
CA ASP A 53 -1.02 9.56 5.83
C ASP A 53 -1.13 9.48 4.30
N LEU A 54 -1.08 8.26 3.75
CA LEU A 54 -1.20 8.04 2.32
C LEU A 54 -2.56 8.51 1.79
N ASN A 55 -3.64 8.24 2.51
CA ASN A 55 -4.97 8.70 2.14
C ASN A 55 -5.14 10.21 2.27
N ALA A 56 -4.53 10.84 3.28
CA ALA A 56 -4.51 12.30 3.39
C ALA A 56 -3.81 12.93 2.17
N TYR A 57 -2.66 12.39 1.76
CA TYR A 57 -1.96 12.85 0.55
C TYR A 57 -2.78 12.67 -0.73
N LEU A 58 -3.39 11.49 -0.92
CA LEU A 58 -4.20 11.20 -2.11
C LEU A 58 -5.46 12.07 -2.22
N LEU A 59 -5.98 12.57 -1.09
CA LEU A 59 -7.06 13.55 -1.05
C LEU A 59 -6.58 14.95 -1.43
N SER A 60 -5.37 15.34 -1.02
CA SER A 60 -4.81 16.67 -1.32
C SER A 60 -4.22 16.80 -2.73
N ALA A 61 -3.79 15.69 -3.35
CA ALA A 61 -3.13 15.70 -4.67
C ALA A 61 -4.09 15.99 -5.87
N ARG A 62 -5.27 16.54 -5.61
CA ARG A 62 -6.31 16.84 -6.62
C ARG A 62 -6.43 18.34 -6.95
N ASP A 63 -5.59 19.19 -6.35
CA ASP A 63 -5.41 20.61 -6.68
C ASP A 63 -4.09 20.82 -7.43
#